data_AF-K5D3V8-F1
#
_entry.id   AF-K5D3V8-F1
#
_cell.length_a   1.000
_cell.length_b   1.000
_cell.length_c   1.000
_cell.angle_alpha   90.00
_cell.angle_beta   90.00
_cell.angle_gamma   90.00
#
_symmetry.space_group_name_H-M   'P 1'
#
loop_
_entity.id
_entity.type
_entity.pdbx_description
1 polymer ?
#
loop_
_entity_poly.entity_id
_entity_poly.type
_entity_poly.pdbx_seq_one_letter_code
_entity_poly.pdbx_strand_id
1 'polypeptide(L)'
;MEASNVCVWGGDLFDFCWSRIGGGEVSRKAAIDWLEAWRAEFPDKTFVYLTGNHDAQAAFRESLEQWARPHTQPEDLSPSDTHSDDSDSTGSAQHVRLPIRPGSVHVGLDAIRLADTLMVHGDVIEGGRHSVGLDQYRNRWAHEPATSPANLQNGLYDAAVTARLHLAAAGVAHRRRSTCLRLLHWARQQPDWMHQDIGQVVFGHTHRCLGGVHVAGIDFYNAGAAVKHVKFEPVVLPVSVSV
;
A
#
# COMPACT_ATOMS: atom_id res chain seq x y z
N MET A 1 -8.96 -14.61 -9.30
CA MET A 1 -9.48 -13.87 -8.11
C MET A 1 -10.36 -14.78 -7.25
N GLU A 2 -11.18 -15.63 -7.86
CA GLU A 2 -12.06 -16.60 -7.17
C GLU A 2 -11.34 -17.43 -6.08
N ALA A 3 -10.18 -18.01 -6.38
CA ALA A 3 -9.46 -18.96 -5.52
C ALA A 3 -8.78 -18.41 -4.24
N SER A 4 -8.89 -17.10 -3.92
CA SER A 4 -8.31 -16.53 -2.67
C SER A 4 -9.37 -16.21 -1.63
N ASN A 5 -9.13 -16.57 -0.36
CA ASN A 5 -9.96 -16.17 0.78
C ASN A 5 -9.74 -14.71 1.21
N VAL A 6 -8.62 -14.09 0.83
CA VAL A 6 -8.26 -12.71 1.21
C VAL A 6 -8.07 -11.85 -0.04
N CYS A 7 -8.63 -10.64 -0.02
CA CYS A 7 -8.37 -9.58 -0.98
C CYS A 7 -7.74 -8.39 -0.27
N VAL A 8 -6.63 -7.88 -0.80
CA VAL A 8 -5.89 -6.75 -0.22
C VAL A 8 -5.85 -5.62 -1.24
N TRP A 9 -6.55 -4.54 -0.96
CA TRP A 9 -6.48 -3.30 -1.70
C TRP A 9 -5.31 -2.48 -1.18
N GLY A 10 -4.28 -2.34 -2.00
CA GLY A 10 -2.98 -1.80 -1.59
C GLY A 10 -2.89 -0.29 -1.45
N GLY A 11 -3.99 0.44 -1.27
CA GLY A 11 -4.06 1.91 -1.22
C GLY A 11 -3.87 2.61 -2.57
N ASP A 12 -4.17 3.92 -2.61
CA ASP A 12 -4.29 4.75 -3.83
C ASP A 12 -5.29 4.17 -4.86
N LEU A 13 -6.38 3.55 -4.41
CA LEU A 13 -7.45 3.12 -5.31
C LEU A 13 -8.23 4.31 -5.88
N PHE A 14 -8.29 5.41 -5.12
CA PHE A 14 -9.07 6.59 -5.44
C PHE A 14 -8.20 7.85 -5.34
N ASP A 15 -8.17 8.64 -6.41
CA ASP A 15 -7.63 10.00 -6.38
C ASP A 15 -8.80 10.99 -6.29
N PHE A 16 -9.05 11.49 -5.09
CA PHE A 16 -10.11 12.46 -4.84
C PHE A 16 -9.79 13.85 -5.39
N CYS A 17 -8.51 14.22 -5.42
CA CYS A 17 -8.04 15.51 -5.93
C CYS A 17 -8.23 15.66 -7.45
N TRP A 18 -8.22 14.55 -8.20
CA TRP A 18 -8.43 14.52 -9.66
C TRP A 18 -9.72 13.78 -10.08
N SER A 19 -10.68 13.64 -9.17
CA SER A 19 -11.97 12.99 -9.43
C SER A 19 -12.74 13.63 -10.60
N ARG A 20 -13.27 12.77 -11.48
CA ARG A 20 -14.13 13.16 -12.61
C ARG A 20 -15.63 13.07 -12.34
N ILE A 21 -16.01 12.54 -11.18
CA ILE A 21 -17.42 12.25 -10.82
C ILE A 21 -17.99 13.38 -9.92
N GLY A 22 -17.13 14.29 -9.46
CA GLY A 22 -17.44 15.37 -8.52
C GLY A 22 -16.33 15.51 -7.48
N GLY A 23 -16.35 16.60 -6.72
CA GLY A 23 -15.46 16.80 -5.57
C GLY A 23 -16.09 16.38 -4.25
N GLY A 24 -15.28 16.30 -3.19
CA GLY A 24 -15.75 16.14 -1.81
C GLY A 24 -16.60 14.87 -1.57
N GLU A 25 -17.84 15.07 -1.12
CA GLU A 25 -18.72 13.98 -0.69
C GLU A 25 -19.14 13.06 -1.84
N VAL A 26 -19.37 13.61 -3.04
CA VAL A 26 -19.86 12.84 -4.20
C VAL A 26 -18.85 11.77 -4.63
N SER A 27 -17.56 12.12 -4.69
CA SER A 27 -16.50 11.18 -5.04
C SER A 27 -16.21 10.18 -3.92
N ARG A 28 -16.26 10.60 -2.65
CA ARG A 28 -16.17 9.68 -1.51
C ARG A 28 -17.30 8.66 -1.49
N LYS A 29 -18.55 9.08 -1.72
CA LYS A 29 -19.68 8.15 -1.81
C LYS A 29 -19.49 7.16 -2.97
N ALA A 30 -19.09 7.64 -4.14
CA ALA A 30 -18.84 6.76 -5.29
C ALA A 30 -17.70 5.74 -5.02
N ALA A 31 -16.68 6.11 -4.24
CA ALA A 31 -15.64 5.19 -3.80
C ALA A 31 -16.19 4.11 -2.83
N ILE A 32 -16.97 4.49 -1.83
CA ILE A 32 -17.61 3.52 -0.91
C ILE A 32 -18.58 2.60 -1.64
N ASP A 33 -19.42 3.14 -2.54
CA ASP A 33 -20.35 2.35 -3.37
C ASP A 33 -19.60 1.32 -4.24
N TRP A 34 -18.43 1.67 -4.75
CA TRP A 34 -17.57 0.76 -5.53
C TRP A 34 -16.97 -0.35 -4.65
N LEU A 35 -16.50 -0.03 -3.45
CA LEU A 35 -15.98 -1.02 -2.50
C LEU A 35 -17.07 -2.00 -2.05
N GLU A 36 -18.28 -1.50 -1.76
CA GLU A 36 -19.41 -2.36 -1.40
C GLU A 36 -19.82 -3.26 -2.57
N ALA A 37 -19.85 -2.77 -3.81
CA ALA A 37 -20.17 -3.59 -4.97
C ALA A 37 -19.22 -4.80 -5.09
N TRP A 38 -17.91 -4.60 -4.93
CA TRP A 38 -16.92 -5.69 -4.89
C TRP A 38 -17.10 -6.62 -3.69
N ARG A 39 -17.39 -6.08 -2.51
CA ARG A 39 -17.59 -6.86 -1.28
C ARG A 39 -18.88 -7.70 -1.35
N ALA A 40 -19.91 -7.20 -2.01
CA ALA A 40 -21.16 -7.91 -2.26
C ALA A 40 -21.04 -8.97 -3.37
N GLU A 41 -20.19 -8.75 -4.39
CA GLU A 41 -19.89 -9.74 -5.45
C GLU A 41 -19.13 -10.96 -4.91
N PHE A 42 -18.25 -10.76 -3.92
CA PHE A 42 -17.44 -11.83 -3.32
C PHE A 42 -17.63 -11.96 -1.80
N PRO A 43 -18.83 -12.38 -1.34
CA PRO A 43 -19.20 -12.37 0.08
C PRO A 43 -18.36 -13.32 0.94
N ASP A 44 -17.72 -14.34 0.35
CA ASP A 44 -16.88 -15.31 1.08
C ASP A 44 -15.44 -14.82 1.35
N LYS A 45 -15.08 -13.62 0.90
CA LYS A 45 -13.71 -13.07 1.05
C LYS A 45 -13.59 -12.15 2.25
N THR A 46 -12.44 -12.20 2.91
CA THR A 46 -11.96 -11.12 3.78
C THR A 46 -11.36 -10.01 2.92
N PHE A 47 -11.75 -8.77 3.17
CA PHE A 47 -11.19 -7.59 2.51
C PHE A 47 -10.30 -6.80 3.46
N VAL A 48 -9.15 -6.36 2.97
CA VAL A 48 -8.23 -5.47 3.69
C VAL A 48 -7.94 -4.25 2.83
N TYR A 49 -8.17 -3.05 3.37
CA TYR A 49 -7.81 -1.79 2.73
C TYR A 49 -6.58 -1.20 3.41
N LEU A 50 -5.46 -1.13 2.69
CA LEU A 50 -4.27 -0.39 3.12
C LEU A 50 -4.44 1.09 2.74
N THR A 51 -4.07 1.99 3.65
CA THR A 51 -4.11 3.43 3.41
C THR A 51 -2.98 3.84 2.45
N GLY A 52 -3.31 4.53 1.37
CA GLY A 52 -2.36 5.21 0.49
C GLY A 52 -2.29 6.71 0.79
N ASN A 53 -1.61 7.48 -0.05
CA ASN A 53 -1.50 8.92 0.13
C ASN A 53 -2.57 9.73 -0.64
N HIS A 54 -3.07 9.22 -1.76
CA HIS A 54 -4.15 9.86 -2.53
C HIS A 54 -5.53 9.66 -1.87
N ASP A 55 -5.70 8.60 -1.08
CA ASP A 55 -6.91 8.28 -0.32
C ASP A 55 -6.80 8.54 1.19
N ALA A 56 -5.71 9.16 1.66
CA ALA A 56 -5.52 9.49 3.08
C ALA A 56 -6.45 10.57 3.67
N GLN A 57 -7.35 11.15 2.88
CA GLN A 57 -8.23 12.24 3.31
C GLN A 57 -9.04 11.83 4.55
N ALA A 58 -9.00 12.63 5.62
CA ALA A 58 -9.67 12.31 6.89
C ALA A 58 -11.16 11.98 6.72
N ALA A 59 -11.88 12.74 5.88
CA ALA A 59 -13.28 12.48 5.59
C ALA A 59 -13.52 11.17 4.80
N PHE A 60 -12.55 10.70 4.01
CA PHE A 60 -12.65 9.38 3.38
C PHE A 60 -12.30 8.27 4.37
N ARG A 61 -11.27 8.43 5.20
CA ARG A 61 -10.94 7.50 6.29
C ARG A 61 -12.13 7.29 7.23
N GLU A 62 -12.79 8.37 7.64
CA GLU A 62 -14.03 8.31 8.43
C GLU A 62 -15.15 7.56 7.68
N SER A 63 -15.37 7.85 6.39
CA SER A 63 -16.37 7.15 5.57
C SER A 63 -16.06 5.64 5.45
N LEU A 64 -14.78 5.29 5.32
CA LEU A 64 -14.27 3.94 5.18
C LEU A 64 -14.38 3.14 6.49
N GLU A 65 -14.09 3.77 7.63
CA GLU A 65 -14.31 3.22 8.97
C GLU A 65 -15.80 3.00 9.26
N GLN A 66 -16.67 3.96 8.90
CA GLN A 66 -18.12 3.83 9.03
C GLN A 66 -18.68 2.69 8.15
N TRP A 67 -18.19 2.53 6.93
CA TRP A 67 -18.56 1.43 6.03
C TRP A 67 -18.02 0.06 6.50
N ALA A 68 -16.81 -0.02 7.03
CA ALA A 68 -16.22 -1.27 7.50
C ALA A 68 -16.87 -1.77 8.80
N ARG A 69 -17.34 -0.87 9.68
CA ARG A 69 -17.84 -1.18 11.03
C ARG A 69 -18.91 -2.29 11.13
N PRO A 70 -19.89 -2.45 10.21
CA PRO A 70 -20.83 -3.58 10.24
C PRO A 70 -20.20 -4.94 9.89
N HIS A 71 -18.97 -4.92 9.37
CA HIS A 71 -18.20 -6.08 8.87
C HIS A 71 -16.94 -6.38 9.71
N THR A 72 -16.69 -5.61 10.77
CA THR A 72 -15.62 -5.85 11.75
C THR A 72 -16.27 -6.21 13.09
N GLN A 73 -15.91 -7.35 13.70
CA GLN A 73 -16.40 -7.66 15.05
C GLN A 73 -15.49 -6.99 16.10
N PRO A 74 -16.02 -6.51 17.25
CA PRO A 74 -15.22 -5.81 18.27
C PRO A 74 -14.01 -6.62 18.78
N GLU A 75 -14.13 -7.95 18.84
CA GLU A 75 -13.04 -8.86 19.18
C GLU A 75 -11.89 -8.87 18.15
N ASP A 76 -12.14 -8.52 16.90
CA ASP A 76 -11.13 -8.53 15.82
C ASP A 76 -10.09 -7.42 15.98
N LEU A 77 -10.42 -6.38 16.76
CA LEU A 77 -9.58 -5.22 17.06
C LEU A 77 -8.98 -5.26 18.47
N SER A 78 -9.24 -6.34 19.22
CA SER A 78 -8.66 -6.51 20.55
C SER A 78 -7.16 -6.87 20.41
N PRO A 79 -6.25 -6.23 21.17
CA PRO A 79 -4.85 -6.63 21.21
C PRO A 79 -4.73 -8.12 21.56
N SER A 80 -3.86 -8.86 20.87
CA SER A 80 -3.64 -10.26 21.25
C SER A 80 -2.97 -10.32 22.62
N ASP A 81 -3.52 -11.10 23.55
CA ASP A 81 -2.91 -11.45 24.83
C ASP A 81 -1.65 -12.32 24.63
N THR A 82 -0.58 -11.71 24.14
CA THR A 82 0.76 -12.28 24.12
C THR A 82 1.55 -11.67 25.26
N HIS A 83 1.85 -12.49 26.27
CA HIS A 83 2.74 -12.13 27.37
C HIS A 83 4.04 -11.53 26.84
N SER A 84 4.31 -10.28 27.19
CA SER A 84 5.63 -9.67 27.12
C SER A 84 5.96 -9.05 28.48
N ASP A 85 6.63 -9.84 29.33
CA ASP A 85 7.57 -9.28 30.30
C ASP A 85 8.72 -8.66 29.49
N ASP A 86 8.54 -7.40 29.07
CA ASP A 86 9.67 -6.53 28.77
C ASP A 86 9.25 -5.06 28.92
N SER A 87 9.84 -4.41 29.92
CA SER A 87 9.56 -3.03 30.26
C SER A 87 10.47 -2.09 29.49
N ASP A 88 10.17 -1.80 28.22
CA ASP A 88 10.73 -0.61 27.58
C ASP A 88 9.70 0.16 26.74
N SER A 89 9.36 1.35 27.21
CA SER A 89 8.24 2.14 26.73
C SER A 89 8.66 3.07 25.58
N THR A 90 8.76 2.53 24.38
CA THR A 90 8.68 3.32 23.13
C THR A 90 7.53 2.77 22.29
N GLY A 91 6.56 3.64 21.97
CA GLY A 91 5.20 3.25 21.57
C GLY A 91 5.16 2.21 20.45
N SER A 92 4.93 0.95 20.82
CA SER A 92 4.83 -0.14 19.85
C SER A 92 3.53 0.00 19.06
N ALA A 93 3.63 -0.08 17.74
CA ALA A 93 2.46 -0.28 16.90
C ALA A 93 1.81 -1.60 17.30
N GLN A 94 0.59 -1.54 17.84
CA GLN A 94 -0.09 -2.72 18.37
C GLN A 94 -0.25 -3.78 17.27
N HIS A 95 0.28 -4.97 17.53
CA HIS A 95 0.11 -6.11 16.63
C HIS A 95 -1.29 -6.69 16.81
N VAL A 96 -2.17 -6.41 15.86
CA VAL A 96 -3.53 -6.95 15.82
C VAL A 96 -3.56 -8.16 14.88
N ARG A 97 -3.93 -9.33 15.40
CA ARG A 97 -4.15 -10.52 14.57
C ARG A 97 -5.54 -10.45 13.93
N LEU A 98 -5.59 -9.96 12.69
CA LEU A 98 -6.83 -9.88 11.92
C LEU A 98 -7.32 -11.29 11.56
N PRO A 99 -8.53 -11.70 11.99
CA PRO A 99 -9.05 -13.00 11.62
C PRO A 99 -9.57 -12.99 10.17
N ILE A 100 -9.23 -14.04 9.44
CA ILE A 100 -9.75 -14.31 8.09
C ILE A 100 -11.14 -14.91 8.26
N ARG A 101 -12.16 -14.09 8.04
CA ARG A 101 -13.58 -14.45 8.16
C ARG A 101 -14.31 -14.08 6.85
N PRO A 102 -15.20 -14.95 6.33
CA PRO A 102 -16.04 -14.62 5.18
C PRO A 102 -16.75 -13.27 5.36
N GLY A 103 -16.55 -12.36 4.42
CA GLY A 103 -17.21 -11.06 4.36
C GLY A 103 -16.70 -10.02 5.34
N SER A 104 -15.65 -10.29 6.14
CA SER A 104 -15.08 -9.28 7.05
C SER A 104 -14.26 -8.23 6.31
N VAL A 105 -14.26 -7.00 6.84
CA VAL A 105 -13.56 -5.86 6.26
C VAL A 105 -12.65 -5.24 7.33
N HIS A 106 -11.38 -5.03 6.97
CA HIS A 106 -10.34 -4.43 7.82
C HIS A 106 -9.74 -3.20 7.13
N VAL A 107 -9.68 -2.06 7.82
CA VAL A 107 -9.29 -0.75 7.24
C VAL A 107 -8.40 0.04 8.20
N GLY A 108 -7.81 1.15 7.72
CA GLY A 108 -6.97 2.02 8.56
C GLY A 108 -5.56 1.47 8.81
N LEU A 109 -5.11 0.53 8.00
CA LEU A 109 -3.83 -0.17 8.12
C LEU A 109 -2.79 0.39 7.14
N ASP A 110 -1.52 0.44 7.52
CA ASP A 110 -0.41 0.83 6.62
C ASP A 110 0.23 -0.37 5.93
N ALA A 111 0.26 -1.50 6.63
CA ALA A 111 0.80 -2.77 6.16
C ALA A 111 0.07 -3.94 6.83
N ILE A 112 0.11 -5.09 6.18
CA ILE A 112 -0.24 -6.39 6.78
C ILE A 112 0.84 -7.42 6.45
N ARG A 113 0.97 -8.43 7.31
CA ARG A 113 1.76 -9.63 7.02
C ARG A 113 0.82 -10.83 6.87
N LEU A 114 0.99 -11.58 5.80
CA LEU A 114 0.32 -12.87 5.57
C LEU A 114 1.39 -13.93 5.32
N ALA A 115 1.55 -14.87 6.26
CA ALA A 115 2.64 -15.85 6.27
C ALA A 115 4.03 -15.18 6.12
N ASP A 116 4.79 -15.48 5.06
CA ASP A 116 6.11 -14.94 4.73
C ASP A 116 6.05 -13.62 3.92
N THR A 117 4.85 -13.14 3.61
CA THR A 117 4.62 -12.02 2.67
C THR A 117 4.18 -10.77 3.42
N LEU A 118 4.97 -9.71 3.33
CA LEU A 118 4.63 -8.36 3.78
C LEU A 118 3.95 -7.59 2.64
N MET A 119 2.76 -7.04 2.89
CA MET A 119 2.04 -6.17 1.96
C MET A 119 1.93 -4.76 2.54
N VAL A 120 2.34 -3.74 1.79
CA VAL A 120 2.44 -2.34 2.27
C VAL A 120 2.14 -1.36 1.14
N HIS A 121 1.46 -0.24 1.39
CA HIS A 121 1.13 0.70 0.30
C HIS A 121 2.40 1.26 -0.39
N GLY A 122 3.41 1.63 0.39
CA GLY A 122 4.74 2.01 -0.13
C GLY A 122 5.10 3.48 0.01
N ASP A 123 4.14 4.37 0.26
CA ASP A 123 4.38 5.77 0.67
C ASP A 123 5.09 5.88 2.04
N VAL A 124 5.08 4.79 2.81
CA VAL A 124 5.82 4.58 4.07
C VAL A 124 7.31 4.96 3.99
N ILE A 125 7.92 4.92 2.80
CA ILE A 125 9.33 5.33 2.60
C ILE A 125 9.51 6.83 2.33
N GLU A 126 8.43 7.55 1.99
CA GLU A 126 8.40 8.99 1.73
C GLU A 126 8.06 9.81 2.99
N GLY A 127 7.32 9.22 3.94
CA GLY A 127 7.04 9.79 5.27
C GLY A 127 8.25 9.86 6.23
N GLY A 128 9.37 9.23 5.89
CA GLY A 128 10.50 9.11 6.82
C GLY A 128 10.33 7.96 7.82
N ARG A 129 11.02 8.03 8.97
CA ARG A 129 11.27 6.86 9.83
C ARG A 129 10.12 6.46 10.78
N HIS A 130 9.08 7.27 10.92
CA HIS A 130 8.04 7.11 11.96
C HIS A 130 6.65 7.48 11.43
N SER A 131 5.60 6.92 12.05
CA SER A 131 4.17 7.17 11.73
C SER A 131 3.82 8.65 11.63
N VAL A 132 4.29 9.47 12.59
CA VAL A 132 4.10 10.94 12.60
C VAL A 132 4.59 11.61 11.31
N GLY A 133 5.65 11.11 10.69
CA GLY A 133 6.17 11.62 9.42
C GLY A 133 5.35 11.15 8.22
N LEU A 134 4.78 9.94 8.28
CA LEU A 134 3.85 9.40 7.29
C LEU A 134 2.53 10.17 7.29
N ASP A 135 1.95 10.44 8.45
CA ASP A 135 0.77 11.32 8.58
C ASP A 135 1.05 12.72 8.06
N GLN A 136 2.23 13.30 8.35
CA GLN A 136 2.64 14.60 7.80
C GLN A 136 2.81 14.58 6.27
N TYR A 137 3.30 13.48 5.69
CA TYR A 137 3.38 13.32 4.23
C TYR A 137 1.98 13.24 3.62
N ARG A 138 1.12 12.36 4.14
CA ARG A 138 -0.26 12.16 3.70
C ARG A 138 -1.13 13.42 3.82
N ASN A 139 -0.95 14.20 4.89
CA ASN A 139 -1.64 15.48 5.07
C ASN A 139 -1.35 16.51 3.96
N ARG A 140 -0.25 16.39 3.21
CA ARG A 140 0.01 17.25 2.03
C ARG A 140 -0.89 16.91 0.85
N TRP A 141 -1.31 15.66 0.73
CA TRP A 141 -2.23 15.16 -0.29
C TRP A 141 -3.69 15.28 0.13
N ALA A 142 -3.95 15.52 1.43
CA ALA A 142 -5.28 15.82 1.94
C ALA A 142 -5.84 17.20 1.53
N HIS A 143 -5.04 18.04 0.85
CA HIS A 143 -5.41 19.38 0.40
C HIS A 143 -5.41 19.46 -1.13
N GLU A 144 -6.49 20.00 -1.73
CA GLU A 144 -6.61 20.19 -3.18
C GLU A 144 -5.59 21.25 -3.70
N PRO A 145 -4.68 20.91 -4.63
CA PRO A 145 -3.65 21.86 -5.08
C PRO A 145 -4.14 22.85 -6.15
N ALA A 146 -3.87 24.14 -5.93
CA ALA A 146 -4.16 25.20 -6.91
C ALA A 146 -3.00 25.43 -7.92
N THR A 147 -3.02 24.69 -9.04
CA THR A 147 -2.29 24.97 -10.30
C THR A 147 -0.77 24.72 -10.34
N SER A 148 -0.26 24.22 -11.47
CA SER A 148 1.19 24.12 -11.79
C SER A 148 1.47 24.44 -13.28
N PRO A 149 2.54 25.19 -13.66
CA PRO A 149 2.83 25.57 -15.05
C PRO A 149 3.76 24.59 -15.81
N ALA A 150 3.91 24.80 -17.13
CA ALA A 150 4.41 23.80 -18.09
C ALA A 150 5.85 24.01 -18.64
N ASN A 151 6.30 23.02 -19.42
CA ASN A 151 7.68 22.72 -19.85
C ASN A 151 8.21 23.48 -21.08
N LEU A 152 9.51 23.31 -21.40
CA LEU A 152 10.08 23.55 -22.74
C LEU A 152 11.02 22.40 -23.22
N GLN A 153 11.21 22.34 -24.56
CA GLN A 153 11.90 21.30 -25.37
C GLN A 153 12.47 21.97 -26.65
N ASN A 154 13.38 21.43 -27.49
CA ASN A 154 14.29 20.26 -27.44
C ASN A 154 15.44 20.48 -28.46
N GLY A 155 16.40 19.55 -28.61
CA GLY A 155 17.32 19.54 -29.77
C GLY A 155 18.56 18.64 -29.61
N LEU A 156 19.21 18.69 -28.45
CA LEU A 156 20.28 17.75 -28.05
C LEU A 156 19.74 16.36 -27.65
N TYR A 157 18.49 16.05 -28.02
CA TYR A 157 17.68 15.01 -27.40
C TYR A 157 18.13 13.60 -27.81
N ASP A 158 18.36 13.32 -29.09
CA ASP A 158 18.49 11.93 -29.57
C ASP A 158 19.81 11.24 -29.21
N ALA A 159 20.95 11.93 -29.34
CA ALA A 159 22.24 11.39 -28.89
C ALA A 159 22.27 11.21 -27.36
N ALA A 160 21.67 12.15 -26.63
CA ALA A 160 21.51 12.04 -25.19
C ALA A 160 20.52 10.93 -24.80
N VAL A 161 19.46 10.68 -25.58
CA VAL A 161 18.47 9.60 -25.35
C VAL A 161 19.14 8.24 -25.45
N THR A 162 20.01 7.97 -26.42
CA THR A 162 20.68 6.67 -26.55
C THR A 162 21.64 6.39 -25.40
N ALA A 163 22.49 7.36 -25.03
CA ALA A 163 23.38 7.22 -23.87
C ALA A 163 22.60 7.19 -22.54
N ARG A 164 21.55 8.02 -22.41
CA ARG A 164 20.60 7.94 -21.29
C ARG A 164 19.79 6.66 -21.30
N LEU A 165 19.60 5.93 -22.40
CA LEU A 165 18.84 4.68 -22.36
C LEU A 165 19.63 3.61 -21.58
N HIS A 166 20.94 3.50 -21.83
CA HIS A 166 21.83 2.62 -21.06
C HIS A 166 22.01 3.10 -19.61
N LEU A 167 22.31 4.38 -19.39
CA LEU A 167 22.45 4.95 -18.05
C LEU A 167 21.12 5.00 -17.26
N ALA A 168 19.97 5.09 -17.94
CA ALA A 168 18.66 4.97 -17.33
C ALA A 168 18.23 3.51 -17.16
N ALA A 169 18.72 2.54 -17.93
CA ALA A 169 18.54 1.12 -17.61
C ALA A 169 19.29 0.78 -16.32
N ALA A 170 20.57 1.14 -16.23
CA ALA A 170 21.36 1.03 -14.99
C ALA A 170 20.75 1.86 -13.85
N GLY A 171 20.34 3.10 -14.13
CA GLY A 171 19.67 3.99 -13.17
C GLY A 171 18.25 3.57 -12.80
N VAL A 172 17.55 2.78 -13.62
CA VAL A 172 16.25 2.16 -13.29
C VAL A 172 16.50 0.95 -12.42
N ALA A 173 17.46 0.07 -12.74
CA ALA A 173 17.87 -1.02 -11.86
C ALA A 173 18.34 -0.50 -10.49
N HIS A 174 19.15 0.56 -10.48
CA HIS A 174 19.62 1.24 -9.27
C HIS A 174 18.46 1.89 -8.49
N ARG A 175 17.52 2.57 -9.15
CA ARG A 175 16.33 3.12 -8.48
C ARG A 175 15.43 2.02 -7.91
N ARG A 176 15.18 0.94 -8.65
CA ARG A 176 14.43 -0.25 -8.18
C ARG A 176 15.08 -0.84 -6.92
N ARG A 177 16.39 -1.10 -6.97
CA ARG A 177 17.16 -1.59 -5.82
C ARG A 177 17.13 -0.61 -4.65
N SER A 178 17.24 0.69 -4.91
CA SER A 178 17.14 1.74 -3.89
C SER A 178 15.76 1.75 -3.20
N THR A 179 14.67 1.64 -3.96
CA THR A 179 13.31 1.49 -3.40
C THR A 179 13.19 0.24 -2.53
N CYS A 180 13.68 -0.91 -3.00
CA CYS A 180 13.66 -2.17 -2.23
C CYS A 180 14.47 -2.04 -0.92
N LEU A 181 15.64 -1.39 -0.98
CA LEU A 181 16.47 -1.13 0.21
C LEU A 181 15.83 -0.11 1.16
N ARG A 182 15.11 0.91 0.66
CA ARG A 182 14.34 1.85 1.50
C ARG A 182 13.19 1.13 2.22
N LEU A 183 12.46 0.26 1.52
CA LEU A 183 11.39 -0.56 2.11
C LEU A 183 11.94 -1.53 3.17
N LEU A 184 13.03 -2.24 2.87
CA LEU A 184 13.68 -3.13 3.83
C LEU A 184 14.24 -2.38 5.04
N HIS A 185 14.82 -1.19 4.82
CA HIS A 185 15.25 -0.33 5.91
C HIS A 185 14.07 0.10 6.79
N TRP A 186 12.96 0.54 6.19
CA TRP A 186 11.75 0.91 6.93
C TRP A 186 11.17 -0.26 7.72
N ALA A 187 11.05 -1.46 7.12
CA ALA A 187 10.49 -2.65 7.75
C ALA A 187 11.32 -3.08 8.98
N ARG A 188 12.65 -2.99 8.91
CA ARG A 188 13.58 -3.24 10.03
C ARG A 188 13.55 -2.17 11.13
N GLN A 189 12.74 -1.13 11.01
CA GLN A 189 12.45 -0.18 12.10
C GLN A 189 11.03 -0.38 12.67
N GLN A 190 10.25 -1.30 12.09
CA GLN A 190 8.98 -1.75 12.65
C GLN A 190 9.22 -2.94 13.58
N PRO A 191 8.27 -3.27 14.47
CA PRO A 191 8.43 -4.40 15.38
C PRO A 191 8.75 -5.72 14.67
N ASP A 192 9.46 -6.59 15.36
CA ASP A 192 10.04 -7.85 14.85
C ASP A 192 9.08 -8.69 14.00
N TRP A 193 7.81 -8.81 14.43
CA TRP A 193 6.77 -9.56 13.72
C TRP A 193 6.54 -9.10 12.28
N MET A 194 6.89 -7.87 11.91
CA MET A 194 6.67 -7.34 10.56
C MET A 194 7.79 -7.73 9.58
N HIS A 195 9.00 -7.98 10.08
CA HIS A 195 10.20 -8.06 9.24
C HIS A 195 11.08 -9.31 9.45
N GLN A 196 10.91 -10.05 10.55
CA GLN A 196 11.57 -11.34 10.74
C GLN A 196 10.87 -12.43 9.90
N ASP A 197 11.63 -13.31 9.27
CA ASP A 197 11.13 -14.45 8.48
C ASP A 197 10.14 -14.08 7.34
N ILE A 198 10.26 -12.87 6.78
CA ILE A 198 9.61 -12.53 5.52
C ILE A 198 10.50 -12.95 4.34
N GLY A 199 9.94 -13.69 3.39
CA GLY A 199 10.58 -13.99 2.10
C GLY A 199 10.22 -12.98 1.02
N GLN A 200 9.07 -12.30 1.16
CA GLN A 200 8.42 -11.57 0.07
C GLN A 200 7.88 -10.22 0.55
N VAL A 201 8.01 -9.18 -0.30
CA VAL A 201 7.42 -7.85 -0.08
C VAL A 201 6.63 -7.43 -1.32
N VAL A 202 5.33 -7.20 -1.15
CA VAL A 202 4.44 -6.63 -2.17
C VAL A 202 4.13 -5.19 -1.82
N PHE A 203 4.30 -4.26 -2.75
CA PHE A 203 4.03 -2.84 -2.51
C PHE A 203 3.41 -2.09 -3.68
N GLY A 204 2.71 -0.99 -3.39
CA GLY A 204 2.06 -0.08 -4.33
C GLY A 204 2.89 1.20 -4.59
N HIS A 205 2.22 2.35 -4.69
CA HIS A 205 2.74 3.72 -4.81
C HIS A 205 3.63 4.04 -6.03
N THR A 206 4.68 3.27 -6.30
CA THR A 206 5.81 3.72 -7.15
C THR A 206 5.56 3.75 -8.67
N HIS A 207 4.33 3.50 -9.13
CA HIS A 207 3.91 3.47 -10.56
C HIS A 207 4.82 2.61 -11.47
N ARG A 208 5.52 1.62 -10.90
CA ARG A 208 6.59 0.87 -11.57
C ARG A 208 6.40 -0.62 -11.28
N CYS A 209 5.89 -1.35 -12.27
CA CYS A 209 5.77 -2.79 -12.19
C CYS A 209 7.14 -3.46 -11.90
N LEU A 210 7.14 -4.36 -10.92
CA LEU A 210 8.27 -5.20 -10.47
C LEU A 210 7.75 -6.61 -10.20
N GLY A 211 8.41 -7.61 -10.77
CA GLY A 211 8.17 -9.02 -10.43
C GLY A 211 9.49 -9.67 -10.01
N GLY A 212 9.53 -10.25 -8.81
CA GLY A 212 10.64 -11.07 -8.32
C GLY A 212 11.99 -10.36 -8.29
N VAL A 213 12.05 -9.09 -7.87
CA VAL A 213 13.34 -8.39 -7.74
C VAL A 213 13.99 -8.79 -6.43
N HIS A 214 14.95 -9.72 -6.49
CA HIS A 214 15.65 -10.23 -5.31
C HIS A 214 16.65 -9.22 -4.72
N VAL A 215 16.47 -8.83 -3.45
CA VAL A 215 17.40 -7.97 -2.71
C VAL A 215 17.52 -8.45 -1.26
N ALA A 216 18.76 -8.76 -0.85
CA ALA A 216 19.12 -9.11 0.52
C ALA A 216 18.30 -10.29 1.13
N GLY A 217 18.03 -11.31 0.32
CA GLY A 217 17.28 -12.51 0.73
C GLY A 217 15.76 -12.43 0.50
N ILE A 218 15.24 -11.27 0.06
CA ILE A 218 13.81 -10.99 -0.05
C ILE A 218 13.44 -10.68 -1.50
N ASP A 219 12.32 -11.21 -1.97
CA ASP A 219 11.77 -10.93 -3.30
C ASP A 219 10.75 -9.78 -3.26
N PHE A 220 10.97 -8.78 -4.11
CA PHE A 220 10.15 -7.57 -4.16
C PHE A 220 9.23 -7.55 -5.39
N TYR A 221 7.96 -7.22 -5.15
CA TYR A 221 6.89 -7.17 -6.13
C TYR A 221 6.12 -5.85 -6.07
N ASN A 222 5.72 -5.35 -7.23
CA ASN A 222 4.87 -4.17 -7.37
C ASN A 222 4.02 -4.36 -8.63
N ALA A 223 2.70 -4.27 -8.53
CA ALA A 223 1.80 -4.48 -9.67
C ALA A 223 1.88 -3.38 -10.74
N GLY A 224 2.55 -2.26 -10.44
CA GLY A 224 2.45 -1.02 -11.20
C GLY A 224 1.22 -0.22 -10.78
N ALA A 225 0.62 0.50 -11.71
CA ALA A 225 -0.61 1.27 -11.46
C ALA A 225 -1.52 1.27 -12.69
N ALA A 226 -2.84 1.30 -12.47
CA ALA A 226 -3.87 1.35 -13.53
C ALA A 226 -4.00 2.75 -14.17
N VAL A 227 -2.87 3.45 -14.34
CA VAL A 227 -2.79 4.79 -14.93
C VAL A 227 -2.47 4.67 -16.42
N LYS A 228 -3.06 5.54 -17.25
CA LYS A 228 -2.83 5.54 -18.69
C LYS A 228 -1.33 5.64 -19.01
N HIS A 229 -0.81 4.70 -19.80
CA HIS A 229 0.61 4.53 -20.17
C HIS A 229 1.55 4.04 -19.04
N VAL A 230 1.04 3.71 -17.85
CA VAL A 230 1.77 2.94 -16.84
C VAL A 230 1.53 1.45 -17.07
N LYS A 231 2.56 0.62 -16.90
CA LYS A 231 2.43 -0.84 -16.97
C LYS A 231 1.77 -1.34 -15.69
N PHE A 232 0.67 -2.08 -15.82
CA PHE A 232 0.02 -2.81 -14.73
C PHE A 232 0.03 -4.31 -15.04
N GLU A 233 0.49 -5.13 -14.09
CA GLU A 233 0.43 -6.59 -14.14
C GLU A 233 0.05 -7.12 -12.75
N PRO A 234 -0.98 -7.97 -12.62
CA PRO A 234 -1.32 -8.60 -11.34
C PRO A 234 -0.14 -9.42 -10.80
N VAL A 235 0.22 -9.18 -9.54
CA VAL A 235 1.19 -10.00 -8.82
C VAL A 235 0.49 -11.28 -8.37
N VAL A 236 0.99 -12.44 -8.82
CA VAL A 236 0.49 -13.76 -8.41
C VAL A 236 1.61 -14.46 -7.65
N LEU A 237 1.39 -14.70 -6.36
CA LEU A 237 2.34 -15.37 -5.48
C LEU A 237 1.84 -16.77 -5.10
N PRO A 238 2.69 -17.81 -5.09
CA PRO A 238 2.36 -19.06 -4.43
C PRO A 238 2.41 -18.84 -2.92
N VAL A 239 1.29 -19.05 -2.23
CA VAL A 239 1.29 -19.06 -0.76
C VAL A 239 1.73 -20.44 -0.28
N SER A 240 2.99 -20.53 0.16
CA SER A 240 3.52 -21.73 0.81
C SER A 240 2.94 -21.84 2.21
N VAL A 241 1.87 -22.63 2.36
CA VAL A 241 1.36 -23.00 3.68
C VAL A 241 2.27 -24.09 4.24
N SER A 242 3.16 -23.71 5.16
CA SER A 242 3.89 -24.70 5.98
C SER A 242 2.89 -25.46 6.83
N VAL A 243 2.83 -26.78 6.65
CA VAL A 243 1.93 -27.72 7.35
C VAL A 243 2.65 -28.32 8.56
#